data_AF-A0A356G5Z5-F1
#
_entry.id   AF-A0A356G5Z5-F1
#
_cell.length_a   1.000
_cell.length_b   1.000
_cell.length_c   1.000
_cell.angle_alpha   90.00
_cell.angle_beta   90.00
_cell.angle_gamma   90.00
#
_symmetry.space_group_name_H-M   'P 1'
#
loop_
_entity.id
_entity.type
_entity.pdbx_description
1 polymer ?
#
loop_
_entity_poly.entity_id
_entity_poly.type
_entity_poly.pdbx_seq_one_letter_code
_entity_poly.pdbx_strand_id
1 'polypeptide(L)'
;GGELSVEAGELAGSPIVCDRRTSSALARACPGLPAPFCLTEDERTTCSCAAAGLGVGLVPRSLLAVCDTGPCFIKTVAEKALETRAAVIWKADRSLSPLAERAVALLGELA
;
A
#
# COMPACT_ATOMS: atom_id res chain seq x y z
N GLY A 1 -8.56 22.50 -7.60
CA GLY A 1 -8.56 21.04 -7.83
C GLY A 1 -8.69 20.38 -6.48
N GLY A 2 -9.87 19.84 -6.16
CA GLY A 2 -10.34 19.65 -4.79
C GLY A 2 -10.42 18.22 -4.27
N GLU A 3 -10.14 17.20 -5.07
CA GLU A 3 -10.29 15.82 -4.63
C GLU A 3 -8.96 15.17 -4.25
N LEU A 4 -8.79 15.02 -2.94
CA LEU A 4 -7.73 14.24 -2.27
C LEU A 4 -8.01 12.72 -2.35
N SER A 5 -9.07 12.32 -3.06
CA SER A 5 -9.50 10.94 -3.23
C SER A 5 -9.84 10.62 -4.68
N VAL A 6 -9.79 9.34 -5.04
CA VAL A 6 -10.26 8.79 -6.33
C VAL A 6 -11.01 7.49 -6.08
N GLU A 7 -12.05 7.23 -6.84
CA GLU A 7 -12.69 5.91 -6.85
C GLU A 7 -11.81 4.88 -7.54
N ALA A 8 -11.91 3.62 -7.14
CA ALA A 8 -11.12 2.56 -7.75
C ALA A 8 -11.38 2.46 -9.26
N GLY A 9 -12.61 2.68 -9.74
CA GLY A 9 -12.96 2.62 -11.16
C GLY A 9 -12.22 3.64 -12.03
N GLU A 10 -11.83 4.79 -11.47
CA GLU A 10 -11.08 5.83 -12.19
C GLU A 10 -9.65 5.37 -12.54
N LEU A 11 -9.13 4.39 -11.82
CA LEU A 11 -7.82 3.80 -12.07
C LEU A 11 -7.79 2.96 -13.35
N ALA A 12 -8.94 2.53 -13.87
CA ALA A 12 -9.03 1.65 -15.04
C ALA A 12 -8.42 2.27 -16.32
N GLY A 13 -8.38 3.59 -16.41
CA GLY A 13 -7.80 4.32 -17.55
C GLY A 13 -6.30 4.60 -17.45
N SER A 14 -5.65 4.19 -16.36
CA SER A 14 -4.26 4.55 -16.07
C SER A 14 -3.34 3.32 -15.98
N PRO A 15 -2.08 3.41 -16.46
CA PRO A 15 -1.10 2.35 -16.25
C PRO A 15 -0.74 2.28 -14.76
N ILE A 16 -1.09 1.17 -14.11
CA ILE A 16 -0.84 0.97 -12.68
C ILE A 16 0.55 0.38 -12.46
N VAL A 17 1.31 0.96 -11.53
CA VAL A 17 2.58 0.44 -11.03
C VAL A 17 2.40 0.10 -9.55
N CYS A 18 2.66 -1.14 -9.15
CA CYS A 18 2.58 -1.54 -7.75
C CYS A 18 3.35 -2.83 -7.46
N ASP A 19 3.53 -3.13 -6.18
CA ASP A 19 4.08 -4.41 -5.77
C ASP A 19 3.06 -5.56 -5.92
N ARG A 20 3.52 -6.81 -5.77
CA ARG A 20 2.68 -8.01 -5.90
C ARG A 20 1.56 -8.12 -4.86
N ARG A 21 1.80 -7.67 -3.63
CA ARG A 21 0.81 -7.69 -2.54
C ARG A 21 -0.32 -6.72 -2.85
N THR A 22 0.03 -5.51 -3.27
CA THR A 22 -0.92 -4.47 -3.68
C THR A 22 -1.71 -4.91 -4.92
N SER A 23 -1.04 -5.50 -5.91
CA SER A 23 -1.69 -6.13 -7.09
C SER A 23 -2.72 -7.19 -6.69
N SER A 24 -2.35 -8.08 -5.76
CA SER A 24 -3.26 -9.13 -5.27
C SER A 24 -4.47 -8.55 -4.51
N ALA A 25 -4.27 -7.47 -3.77
CA ALA A 25 -5.35 -6.76 -3.08
C ALA A 25 -6.30 -6.09 -4.08
N LEU A 26 -5.77 -5.44 -5.12
CA LEU A 26 -6.56 -4.81 -6.19
C LEU A 26 -7.38 -5.83 -6.96
N ALA A 27 -6.78 -6.96 -7.36
CA ALA A 27 -7.51 -8.00 -8.09
C ALA A 27 -8.70 -8.57 -7.29
N ARG A 28 -8.58 -8.60 -5.96
CA ARG A 28 -9.65 -9.05 -5.06
C ARG A 28 -10.70 -7.99 -4.78
N ALA A 29 -10.27 -6.76 -4.49
CA ALA A 29 -11.15 -5.65 -4.13
C ALA A 29 -11.90 -5.09 -5.34
N CYS A 30 -11.22 -5.06 -6.50
CA CYS A 30 -11.64 -4.37 -7.70
C CYS A 30 -11.46 -5.27 -8.94
N PRO A 31 -12.23 -6.36 -9.09
CA PRO A 31 -12.03 -7.36 -10.15
C PRO A 31 -12.20 -6.82 -11.58
N GLY A 32 -12.79 -5.63 -11.75
CA GLY A 32 -12.93 -4.95 -13.05
C GLY A 32 -11.72 -4.11 -13.45
N LEU A 33 -10.69 -3.99 -12.61
CA LEU A 33 -9.48 -3.25 -12.95
C LEU A 33 -8.54 -4.09 -13.83
N PRO A 34 -7.84 -3.45 -14.79
CA PRO A 34 -6.81 -4.12 -15.55
C PRO A 34 -5.66 -4.57 -14.63
N ALA A 35 -4.95 -5.62 -15.06
CA ALA A 35 -3.73 -6.04 -14.39
C ALA A 35 -2.70 -4.88 -14.38
N PRO A 36 -1.84 -4.78 -13.35
CA PRO A 36 -0.81 -3.75 -13.30
C PRO A 36 0.08 -3.77 -14.54
N PHE A 37 0.40 -2.58 -15.03
CA PHE A 37 1.33 -2.39 -16.14
C PHE A 37 2.76 -2.80 -15.76
N CYS A 38 3.15 -2.51 -14.51
CA CYS A 38 4.45 -2.87 -13.97
C CYS A 38 4.31 -3.38 -12.54
N LEU A 39 4.92 -4.55 -12.28
CA LEU A 39 5.08 -5.08 -10.93
C LEU A 39 6.46 -4.74 -10.41
N THR A 40 6.51 -4.19 -9.20
CA THR A 40 7.74 -3.90 -8.47
C THR A 40 7.89 -4.87 -7.29
N GLU A 41 9.07 -4.87 -6.67
CA GLU A 41 9.35 -5.70 -5.48
C GLU A 41 9.08 -4.94 -4.16
N ASP A 42 9.00 -3.60 -4.20
CA ASP A 42 8.77 -2.75 -3.03
C ASP A 42 8.16 -1.37 -3.39
N GLU A 43 7.71 -0.66 -2.38
CA GLU A 43 6.99 0.62 -2.51
C GLU A 43 7.91 1.80 -2.88
N ARG A 44 9.19 1.76 -2.52
CA ARG A 44 10.15 2.82 -2.93
C ARG A 44 10.41 2.74 -4.43
N THR A 45 10.56 1.52 -4.95
CA THR A 45 10.67 1.29 -6.39
C THR A 45 9.39 1.72 -7.11
N THR A 46 8.22 1.43 -6.53
CA THR A 46 6.92 1.90 -7.05
C THR A 46 6.86 3.43 -7.15
N CYS A 47 7.21 4.14 -6.07
CA CYS A 47 7.23 5.59 -6.05
C CYS A 47 8.23 6.16 -7.07
N SER A 48 9.41 5.55 -7.18
CA SER A 48 10.44 5.96 -8.16
C SER A 48 9.94 5.82 -9.60
N CYS A 49 9.27 4.70 -9.93
CA CYS A 49 8.67 4.49 -11.24
C CYS A 49 7.55 5.50 -11.55
N ALA A 50 6.69 5.79 -10.56
CA ALA A 50 5.63 6.79 -10.72
C ALA A 50 6.19 8.21 -10.91
N ALA A 51 7.20 8.58 -10.12
CA ALA A 51 7.90 9.86 -10.23
C ALA A 51 8.64 10.03 -11.58
N ALA A 52 9.13 8.93 -12.14
CA ALA A 52 9.72 8.89 -13.49
C ALA A 52 8.68 8.91 -14.62
N GLY A 53 7.37 8.87 -14.30
CA GLY A 53 6.28 8.96 -15.29
C GLY A 53 5.87 7.62 -15.91
N LEU A 54 6.26 6.47 -15.33
CA LEU A 54 5.87 5.16 -15.84
C LEU A 54 4.36 4.89 -15.68
N GLY A 55 3.72 5.52 -14.70
CA GLY A 55 2.29 5.39 -14.45
C GLY A 55 1.87 5.85 -13.06
N VAL A 56 0.68 5.41 -12.63
CA VAL A 56 0.14 5.69 -11.30
C VAL A 56 0.67 4.65 -10.31
N GLY A 57 1.48 5.11 -9.35
CA GLY A 57 1.99 4.29 -8.27
C GLY A 57 0.93 4.04 -7.19
N LEU A 58 0.64 2.79 -6.89
CA LEU A 58 -0.23 2.41 -5.76
C LEU A 58 0.62 1.84 -4.62
N VAL A 59 0.57 2.52 -3.48
CA VAL A 59 1.32 2.16 -2.27
C VAL A 59 0.46 2.32 -1.01
N PRO A 60 0.72 1.58 0.07
CA PRO A 60 0.10 1.82 1.37
C PRO A 60 0.39 3.23 1.88
N ARG A 61 -0.64 3.90 2.40
CA ARG A 61 -0.54 5.30 2.90
C ARG A 61 0.57 5.49 3.94
N SER A 62 0.80 4.49 4.81
CA SER A 62 1.83 4.55 5.85
C SER A 62 3.25 4.70 5.29
N LEU A 63 3.51 4.24 4.07
CA LEU A 63 4.84 4.30 3.46
C LEU A 63 5.14 5.62 2.76
N LEU A 64 4.14 6.46 2.54
CA LEU A 64 4.35 7.81 2.02
C LEU A 64 5.21 8.68 2.94
N ALA A 65 5.25 8.37 4.25
CA ALA A 65 6.11 9.09 5.20
C ALA A 65 7.61 8.79 5.02
N VAL A 66 7.96 7.69 4.32
CA VAL A 66 9.34 7.20 4.18
C VAL A 66 9.78 7.01 2.73
N CYS A 67 8.88 7.17 1.76
CA CYS A 67 9.17 7.10 0.34
C CYS A 67 9.29 8.52 -0.24
N ASP A 68 10.27 8.73 -1.12
CA ASP A 68 10.31 9.92 -1.96
C ASP A 68 9.31 9.76 -3.11
N THR A 69 8.29 10.62 -3.14
CA THR A 69 7.28 10.65 -4.20
C THR A 69 7.60 11.63 -5.30
N GLY A 70 8.71 12.39 -5.19
CA GLY A 70 9.08 13.44 -6.12
C GLY A 70 7.93 14.42 -6.37
N PRO A 71 7.65 14.79 -7.63
CA PRO A 71 6.60 15.74 -7.98
C PRO A 71 5.19 15.10 -8.08
N CYS A 72 5.01 13.83 -7.72
CA CYS A 72 3.72 13.16 -7.87
C CYS A 72 2.63 13.78 -7.00
N PHE A 73 1.43 13.95 -7.59
CA PHE A 73 0.24 14.28 -6.83
C PHE A 73 -0.28 13.04 -6.11
N ILE A 74 -0.48 13.15 -4.80
CA ILE A 74 -0.95 12.04 -3.97
C ILE A 74 -2.46 12.12 -3.77
N LYS A 75 -3.15 11.03 -4.07
CA LYS A 75 -4.58 10.85 -3.84
C LYS A 75 -4.84 9.54 -3.11
N THR A 76 -5.88 9.51 -2.29
CA THR A 76 -6.32 8.31 -1.56
C THR A 76 -7.32 7.54 -2.40
N VAL A 77 -7.13 6.23 -2.58
CA VAL A 77 -8.15 5.40 -3.24
C VAL A 77 -9.31 5.18 -2.27
N ALA A 78 -10.52 5.60 -2.65
CA ALA A 78 -11.74 5.47 -1.87
C ALA A 78 -12.32 4.04 -2.00
N GLU A 79 -11.57 3.05 -1.53
CA GLU A 79 -11.98 1.64 -1.53
C GLU A 79 -11.65 1.00 -0.18
N LYS A 80 -12.69 0.69 0.60
CA LYS A 80 -12.55 0.09 1.93
C LYS A 80 -11.91 -1.29 1.88
N ALA A 81 -12.13 -2.06 0.81
CA ALA A 81 -11.54 -3.38 0.65
C ALA A 81 -10.02 -3.36 0.46
N LEU A 82 -9.43 -2.19 0.18
CA LEU A 82 -7.97 -1.98 0.12
C LEU A 82 -7.36 -1.54 1.45
N GLU A 83 -8.18 -1.27 2.48
CA GLU A 83 -7.67 -0.96 3.81
C GLU A 83 -6.91 -2.15 4.38
N THR A 84 -5.72 -1.87 4.92
CA THR A 84 -4.88 -2.90 5.54
C THR A 84 -4.56 -2.49 6.97
N ARG A 85 -4.40 -3.49 7.83
CA ARG A 85 -4.00 -3.31 9.23
C ARG A 85 -2.72 -4.10 9.49
N ALA A 86 -1.70 -3.42 10.01
CA ALA A 86 -0.52 -4.10 10.54
C ALA A 86 -0.91 -4.92 11.77
N ALA A 87 -0.41 -6.14 11.86
CA ALA A 87 -0.68 -7.04 12.98
C ALA A 87 0.59 -7.80 13.36
N VAL A 88 0.79 -7.99 14.66
CA VAL A 88 1.82 -8.89 15.19
C VAL A 88 1.18 -10.25 15.44
N ILE A 89 1.79 -11.32 14.92
CA ILE A 89 1.27 -12.68 15.04
C ILE A 89 2.28 -13.58 15.77
N TRP A 90 1.79 -14.48 16.62
CA TRP A 90 2.58 -15.52 17.28
C TRP A 90 1.77 -16.83 17.36
N LYS A 91 2.46 -17.94 17.64
CA LYS A 91 1.80 -19.24 17.77
C LYS A 91 0.91 -19.27 19.01
N ALA A 92 -0.34 -19.73 18.84
CA ALA A 92 -1.33 -19.77 19.91
C ALA A 92 -0.92 -20.65 21.11
N ASP A 93 -0.10 -21.67 20.88
CA ASP A 93 0.42 -22.59 21.90
C ASP A 93 1.68 -22.08 22.62
N ARG A 94 2.12 -20.84 22.34
CA ARG A 94 3.30 -20.24 22.95
C ARG A 94 2.98 -18.91 23.61
N SER A 95 3.37 -18.80 24.88
CA SER A 95 3.50 -17.49 25.52
C SER A 95 4.68 -16.73 24.90
N LEU A 96 4.53 -15.40 24.86
CA LEU A 96 5.62 -14.51 24.49
C LEU A 96 6.65 -14.49 25.63
N SER A 97 7.93 -14.37 25.29
CA SER A 97 8.93 -14.06 26.30
C SER A 97 8.76 -12.61 26.77
N PRO A 98 9.23 -12.23 27.97
CA PRO A 98 9.15 -10.84 28.43
C PRO A 98 9.79 -9.83 27.47
N LEU A 99 10.82 -10.24 26.70
CA LEU A 99 11.42 -9.40 25.66
C LEU A 99 10.48 -9.23 24.46
N ALA A 100 9.83 -10.31 24.03
CA ALA A 100 8.88 -10.26 22.92
C ALA A 100 7.64 -9.43 23.28
N GLU A 101 7.11 -9.56 24.50
CA GLU A 101 6.01 -8.70 24.99
C GLU A 101 6.36 -7.22 24.91
N ARG A 102 7.57 -6.83 25.35
CA ARG A 102 8.05 -5.45 25.25
C ARG A 102 8.16 -4.98 23.80
N ALA A 103 8.65 -5.84 22.91
CA ALA A 103 8.72 -5.51 21.49
C ALA A 103 7.32 -5.30 20.87
N VAL A 104 6.35 -6.15 21.21
CA VAL A 104 4.95 -5.99 20.76
C VAL A 104 4.34 -4.71 21.31
N ALA A 105 4.58 -4.38 22.58
CA ALA A 105 4.10 -3.14 23.18
C ALA A 105 4.63 -1.90 22.44
N LEU A 106 5.94 -1.87 22.15
CA LEU A 106 6.56 -0.78 21.37
C LEU A 106 5.99 -0.67 19.96
N LEU A 107 5.74 -1.79 19.28
CA LEU A 107 5.12 -1.79 17.95
C LEU A 107 3.65 -1.36 17.97
N GLY A 108 2.93 -1.64 19.05
CA GLY A 108 1.53 -1.23 19.24
C GLY A 108 1.37 0.26 19.54
N GLU A 109 2.36 0.89 20.18
CA GLU A 109 2.38 2.34 20.44
C GLU A 109 2.78 3.18 19.20
N LEU A 110 3.28 2.54 18.14
CA LEU A 110 3.65 3.17 16.87
C LEU A 110 2.51 3.19 15.83
N ALA A 111 1.33 2.68 16.18
CA ALA A 111 0.17 2.53 15.28
C ALA A 111 -0.87 3.65 15.43
#